data_AF-A0A6M8T6Z0-F1
#
_entry.id   AF-A0A6M8T6Z0-F1
#
_cell.length_a   1.000
_cell.length_b   1.000
_cell.length_c   1.000
_cell.angle_alpha   90.00
_cell.angle_beta   90.00
_cell.angle_gamma   90.00
#
_symmetry.space_group_name_H-M   'P 1'
#
loop_
_entity.id
_entity.type
_entity.pdbx_description
1 polymer ?
#
loop_
_entity_poly.entity_id
_entity_poly.type
_entity_poly.pdbx_seq_one_letter_code
_entity_poly.pdbx_strand_id
1 'polypeptide(L)' 'MKNNISEIIKDIFSYNEFVNNMEVKYGHLDTWLDMEILNALALDEWEMSGKPIMWEGWRKYQFKAEKLVIDFFLLIDNK' A
#
# COMPACT_ATOMS: atom_id res chain seq x y z
N MET A 1 10.55 -3.22 -11.97
CA MET A 1 10.19 -2.30 -10.88
C MET A 1 8.95 -1.47 -11.21
N LYS A 2 8.97 -0.54 -12.19
CA LYS A 2 7.78 0.31 -12.50
C LYS A 2 6.49 -0.49 -12.76
N ASN A 3 6.55 -1.56 -13.56
CA ASN A 3 5.38 -2.39 -13.85
C ASN A 3 4.86 -3.17 -12.62
N ASN A 4 5.69 -3.39 -11.59
CA ASN A 4 5.26 -4.05 -10.36
C ASN A 4 4.59 -3.04 -9.43
N ILE A 5 5.10 -1.80 -9.40
CA ILE A 5 4.53 -0.72 -8.57
C ILE A 5 3.12 -0.39 -9.04
N SER A 6 2.89 -0.27 -10.36
CA SER A 6 1.56 0.00 -10.90
C SER A 6 0.52 -1.06 -10.51
N GLU A 7 0.92 -2.34 -10.45
CA GLU A 7 0.03 -3.42 -10.01
C GLU A 7 -0.22 -3.39 -8.50
N ILE A 8 0.79 -3.04 -7.70
CA ILE A 8 0.65 -2.91 -6.24
C ILE A 8 -0.33 -1.79 -5.89
N ILE A 9 -0.28 -0.65 -6.60
CA ILE A 9 -1.09 0.54 -6.27
C ILE A 9 -2.39 0.65 -7.09
N LYS A 10 -2.76 -0.37 -7.87
CA LYS A 10 -3.91 -0.27 -8.78
C LYS A 10 -5.23 -0.06 -8.04
N ASP A 11 -5.41 -0.73 -6.92
CA ASP A 11 -6.58 -0.65 -6.05
C ASP A 11 -6.20 -0.94 -4.60
N ILE A 12 -7.14 -0.68 -3.68
CA ILE A 12 -6.93 -0.88 -2.24
C ILE A 12 -6.63 -2.35 -1.89
N PHE A 13 -7.20 -3.31 -2.62
CA PHE A 13 -7.02 -4.74 -2.33
C PHE A 13 -5.60 -5.21 -2.68
N SER A 14 -5.09 -4.75 -3.82
CA SER A 14 -3.74 -5.06 -4.29
C SER A 14 -2.68 -4.45 -3.39
N TYR A 15 -2.93 -3.22 -2.92
CA TYR A 15 -2.06 -2.56 -1.95
C TYR A 15 -2.09 -3.29 -0.61
N ASN A 16 -3.27 -3.63 -0.11
CA ASN A 16 -3.44 -4.38 1.13
C ASN A 16 -2.74 -5.74 1.11
N GLU A 17 -2.94 -6.52 0.03
CA GLU A 17 -2.29 -7.81 -0.16
C GLU A 17 -0.76 -7.66 -0.13
N PHE A 18 -0.23 -6.66 -0.84
CA PHE A 18 1.21 -6.39 -0.84
C PHE A 18 1.73 -6.07 0.57
N VAL A 19 1.07 -5.17 1.31
CA VAL A 19 1.50 -4.75 2.65
C VAL A 19 1.49 -5.93 3.63
N ASN A 20 0.44 -6.74 3.63
CA ASN A 20 0.33 -7.95 4.45
C ASN A 20 1.44 -8.97 4.12
N ASN A 21 1.71 -9.20 2.83
CA ASN A 21 2.75 -10.12 2.41
C ASN A 21 4.16 -9.69 2.85
N MET A 22 4.41 -8.38 2.94
CA MET A 22 5.70 -7.84 3.38
C MET A 22 5.87 -7.88 4.90
N GLU A 23 4.80 -7.94 5.69
CA GLU A 23 4.83 -7.88 7.16
C GLU A 23 5.77 -8.93 7.77
N VAL A 24 5.65 -10.18 7.34
CA VAL A 24 6.39 -11.32 7.92
C VAL A 24 7.91 -11.09 7.91
N LYS A 25 8.41 -10.48 6.84
CA LYS A 25 9.85 -10.27 6.64
C LYS A 25 10.30 -8.86 7.00
N TYR A 26 9.45 -7.87 6.79
CA TYR A 26 9.80 -6.45 6.81
C TYR A 26 8.98 -5.62 7.79
N GLY A 27 8.14 -6.24 8.61
CA GLY A 27 7.28 -5.57 9.59
C GLY A 27 8.01 -4.73 10.63
N HIS A 28 9.31 -4.94 10.78
CA HIS A 28 10.19 -4.17 11.67
C HIS A 28 10.78 -2.91 11.02
N LEU A 29 10.51 -2.65 9.72
CA LEU A 29 11.02 -1.49 9.01
C LEU A 29 10.03 -0.32 9.11
N ASP A 30 10.55 0.88 9.40
CA ASP A 30 9.75 2.10 9.41
C ASP A 30 9.05 2.34 8.06
N THR A 31 9.70 2.01 6.95
CA THR A 31 9.10 2.13 5.60
C THR A 31 7.93 1.18 5.39
N TRP A 32 7.93 0.00 6.02
CA TRP A 32 6.76 -0.88 6.02
C TRP A 32 5.65 -0.32 6.92
N LEU A 33 6.00 0.20 8.10
CA LEU A 33 5.04 0.80 9.03
C LEU A 33 4.29 1.97 8.39
N ASP A 34 4.97 2.83 7.63
CA ASP A 34 4.34 3.93 6.90
C ASP A 34 3.34 3.44 5.85
N MET A 35 3.64 2.33 5.17
CA MET A 35 2.69 1.69 4.24
C MET A 35 1.48 1.12 4.97
N GLU A 36 1.69 0.49 6.12
CA GLU A 36 0.60 -0.09 6.91
C GLU A 36 -0.32 0.99 7.50
N ILE A 37 0.22 2.12 7.94
CA ILE A 37 -0.58 3.28 8.36
C ILE A 37 -1.45 3.78 7.19
N LEU A 38 -0.89 3.89 5.97
CA LEU A 38 -1.68 4.29 4.80
C LEU A 38 -2.76 3.27 4.46
N ASN A 39 -2.42 1.98 4.51
CA ASN A 39 -3.32 0.86 4.25
C ASN A 39 -4.51 0.89 5.22
N ALA A 40 -4.26 1.02 6.53
CA ALA A 40 -5.29 1.09 7.55
C ALA A 40 -6.23 2.29 7.36
N LEU A 41 -5.70 3.48 7.04
CA LEU A 41 -6.51 4.67 6.77
C LEU A 41 -7.41 4.50 5.54
N ALA A 42 -6.86 3.94 4.46
CA ALA A 42 -7.63 3.70 3.24
C ALA A 42 -8.73 2.64 3.47
N LEU A 43 -8.43 1.58 4.23
CA LEU A 43 -9.40 0.55 4.57
C LEU A 43 -10.53 1.10 5.43
N ASP A 44 -10.22 1.89 6.46
CA ASP A 44 -11.23 2.52 7.30
C ASP A 44 -12.20 3.38 6.47
N GLU A 45 -11.69 4.23 5.57
CA GLU A 45 -12.55 5.03 4.67
C GLU A 45 -13.36 4.15 3.69
N TRP A 46 -12.77 3.05 3.19
CA TRP A 46 -13.48 2.10 2.34
C TRP A 46 -14.62 1.39 3.09
N GLU A 47 -14.39 1.01 4.36
CA GLU A 47 -15.41 0.43 5.23
C GLU A 47 -16.52 1.45 5.52
N MET A 48 -16.16 2.69 5.85
CA MET A 48 -17.10 3.81 6.04
C MET A 48 -17.91 4.13 4.77
N SER A 49 -17.35 3.84 3.59
CA SER A 49 -18.02 3.99 2.29
C SER A 49 -19.00 2.85 1.97
N GLY A 50 -19.19 1.88 2.88
CA GLY A 50 -20.09 0.74 2.69
C GLY A 50 -19.46 -0.41 1.90
N LYS A 51 -18.12 -0.52 1.90
CA LYS A 51 -17.36 -1.62 1.27
C LYS A 51 -17.68 -1.83 -0.21
N PRO A 52 -17.65 -0.77 -1.06
CA PRO A 52 -17.97 -0.92 -2.47
C PRO A 52 -16.93 -1.82 -3.17
N ILE A 53 -17.39 -2.66 -4.11
CA ILE A 53 -16.51 -3.52 -4.92
C ILE A 53 -15.55 -2.68 -5.76
N MET A 54 -16.05 -1.61 -6.38
CA MET A 54 -15.27 -0.63 -7.12
C MET A 54 -15.21 0.66 -6.31
N TRP A 55 -14.07 0.90 -5.65
CA TRP A 55 -13.91 2.06 -4.79
C TRP A 55 -13.02 3.13 -5.42
N GLU A 56 -13.65 4.15 -6.00
CA GLU A 56 -12.94 5.30 -6.58
C GLU A 56 -12.20 6.15 -5.53
N GLY A 57 -12.54 6.01 -4.23
CA GLY A 57 -11.87 6.71 -3.13
C GLY A 57 -10.38 6.40 -3.02
N TRP A 58 -9.95 5.24 -3.51
CA TRP A 58 -8.55 4.83 -3.57
C TRP A 58 -7.64 5.84 -4.29
N ARG A 59 -8.15 6.56 -5.30
CA ARG A 59 -7.37 7.56 -6.06
C ARG A 59 -6.74 8.63 -5.16
N LYS A 60 -7.36 8.94 -4.01
CA LYS A 60 -6.82 9.89 -3.02
C LYS A 60 -5.49 9.41 -2.42
N TYR A 61 -5.29 8.10 -2.35
CA TYR A 61 -4.17 7.44 -1.69
C TYR A 61 -3.07 7.01 -2.66
N GLN A 62 -3.40 6.80 -3.94
CA GLN A 62 -2.49 6.23 -4.96
C GLN A 62 -1.12 6.92 -5.04
N PHE A 63 -1.08 8.25 -5.06
CA PHE A 63 0.19 8.97 -5.16
C PHE A 63 1.09 8.73 -3.94
N LYS A 64 0.50 8.72 -2.73
CA LYS A 64 1.26 8.45 -1.51
C LYS A 64 1.67 6.98 -1.43
N ALA A 65 0.79 6.06 -1.82
CA ALA A 65 1.07 4.64 -1.92
C ALA A 65 2.25 4.37 -2.86
N GLU A 66 2.28 5.00 -4.05
CA GLU A 66 3.36 4.87 -5.02
C GLU A 66 4.70 5.27 -4.41
N LYS A 67 4.74 6.45 -3.78
CA LYS A 67 5.96 6.95 -3.14
C LYS A 67 6.46 5.99 -2.06
N LEU A 68 5.59 5.53 -1.17
CA LEU A 68 5.98 4.64 -0.08
C LEU A 68 6.49 3.29 -0.60
N VAL A 69 5.87 2.73 -1.64
CA VAL A 69 6.32 1.47 -2.26
C VAL A 69 7.68 1.65 -2.93
N ILE A 70 7.94 2.80 -3.58
CA ILE A 70 9.26 3.13 -4.14
C ILE A 70 10.30 3.21 -3.01
N ASP A 71 10.02 3.98 -1.96
CA ASP A 71 10.93 4.17 -0.83
C ASP A 71 11.22 2.83 -0.12
N PHE A 72 10.21 1.97 0.01
CA PHE A 72 10.34 0.61 0.53
C PHE A 72 11.27 -0.25 -0.33
N PHE A 73 11.06 -0.30 -1.66
CA PHE A 73 11.93 -1.06 -2.55
C PHE A 73 13.37 -0.55 -2.54
N LEU A 74 13.57 0.77 -2.56
CA LEU A 74 14.90 1.36 -2.45
C LEU A 74 15.60 0.95 -1.14
N LEU A 75 14.88 0.83 -0.02
CA LEU A 75 15.49 0.40 1.24
C LEU A 75 15.89 -1.08 1.21
N ILE A 76 15.03 -1.96 0.69
CA ILE A 76 15.29 -3.41 0.74
C ILE A 76 16.23 -3.90 -0.35
N ASP A 77 16.33 -3.20 -1.49
CA ASP A 77 17.29 -3.54 -2.56
C ASP A 77 18.73 -3.11 -2.21
N ASN A 78 18.90 -2.20 -1.24
CA ASN A 78 20.19 -1.74 -0.73
C ASN A 78 20.68 -2.52 0.51
N LYS A 79 19.98 -3.58 0.94
CA LYS A 79 20.34 -4.45 2.06
C LYS A 79 20.68 -5.85 1.56
#